data_AF-A0A2E6C1K7-F1
#
_entry.id   AF-A0A2E6C1K7-F1
#
_cell.length_a   1.000
_cell.length_b   1.000
_cell.length_c   1.000
_cell.angle_alpha   90.00
_cell.angle_beta   90.00
_cell.angle_gamma   90.00
#
_symmetry.space_group_name_H-M   'P 1'
#
loop_
_entity.id
_entity.type
_entity.pdbx_description
1 polymer ?
#
loop_
_entity_poly.entity_id
_entity_poly.type
_entity_poly.pdbx_seq_one_letter_code
_entity_poly.pdbx_strand_id
1 'polypeptide(L)'
;MPLPQEVLARLASLSGYDQMLEMDAVSRNHGVGLAEIESQLAAYKAGATNNQSGEVADFSPVASKEVVDLDNAQPMNTAPKYIDNPDKYRLRYDPSARGQSNQSQVNQAIICPACSAPLGIPNVRPIKVTCPQCMTETVFHS
;
A
#
# COMPACT_ATOMS: atom_id res chain seq x y z
N MET A 1 14.10 -12.48 31.23
CA MET A 1 14.32 -11.15 31.84
C MET A 1 13.20 -10.23 31.34
N PRO A 2 12.67 -9.31 32.16
CA PRO A 2 11.66 -8.37 31.69
C PRO A 2 12.26 -7.44 30.62
N LEU A 3 11.52 -7.17 29.55
CA LEU A 3 11.94 -6.22 28.51
C LEU A 3 11.99 -4.79 29.07
N PRO A 4 12.94 -3.96 28.62
CA PRO A 4 12.98 -2.56 29.03
C PRO A 4 11.73 -1.82 28.51
N GLN A 5 11.24 -0.87 29.31
CA GLN A 5 9.96 -0.22 29.08
C GLN A 5 9.93 0.63 27.81
N GLU A 6 11.09 1.12 27.36
CA GLU A 6 11.28 1.82 26.08
C GLU A 6 10.98 0.94 24.86
N VAL A 7 11.33 -0.35 24.92
CA VAL A 7 11.08 -1.32 23.84
C VAL A 7 9.60 -1.66 23.78
N LEU A 8 8.95 -1.83 24.94
CA LEU A 8 7.50 -2.03 25.02
C LEU A 8 6.72 -0.82 24.49
N ALA A 9 7.17 0.41 24.78
CA ALA A 9 6.58 1.63 24.26
C ALA A 9 6.68 1.72 22.72
N ARG A 10 7.86 1.39 22.15
CA ARG A 10 8.05 1.33 20.69
C ARG A 10 7.13 0.27 20.06
N LEU A 11 7.11 -0.95 20.60
CA LEU A 11 6.25 -2.04 20.11
C LEU A 11 4.75 -1.71 20.22
N ALA A 12 4.34 -0.93 21.23
CA ALA A 12 2.95 -0.50 21.40
C ALA A 12 2.54 0.58 20.38
N SER A 13 3.48 1.40 19.89
CA SER A 13 3.23 2.42 18.87
C SER A 13 3.08 1.87 17.45
N LEU A 14 3.63 0.68 17.21
CA LEU A 14 3.59 0.00 15.91
C LEU A 14 2.34 -0.89 15.79
N SER A 15 1.88 -1.11 14.56
CA SER A 15 0.73 -1.96 14.28
C SER A 15 0.95 -2.83 13.03
N GLY A 16 0.25 -3.96 12.96
CA GLY A 16 0.26 -4.84 11.78
C GLY A 16 1.63 -5.50 11.53
N TYR A 17 2.14 -5.36 10.30
CA TYR A 17 3.37 -6.02 9.85
C TYR A 17 4.62 -5.49 10.57
N ASP A 18 4.72 -4.18 10.79
CA ASP A 18 5.89 -3.56 11.44
C ASP A 18 6.02 -4.00 12.90
N GLN A 19 4.88 -4.21 13.59
CA GLN A 19 4.86 -4.75 14.94
C GLN A 19 5.39 -6.19 14.97
N MET A 20 5.00 -7.03 14.02
CA MET A 20 5.47 -8.42 13.94
C MET A 20 6.99 -8.49 13.67
N LEU A 21 7.49 -7.65 12.76
CA LEU A 21 8.90 -7.61 12.41
C LEU A 21 9.78 -7.16 13.57
N GLU A 22 9.36 -6.10 14.28
CA GLU A 22 10.08 -5.61 15.45
C GLU A 22 10.01 -6.59 16.63
N MET A 23 8.90 -7.32 16.79
CA MET A 23 8.82 -8.39 17.79
C MET A 23 9.82 -9.53 17.51
N ASP A 24 10.02 -9.93 16.25
CA ASP A 24 11.04 -10.90 15.88
C ASP A 24 12.46 -10.36 16.17
N ALA A 25 12.73 -9.09 15.83
CA ALA A 25 14.02 -8.45 16.12
C ALA A 25 14.31 -8.38 17.63
N VAL A 26 13.32 -7.98 18.44
CA VAL A 26 13.42 -7.90 19.91
C VAL A 26 13.62 -9.29 20.50
N SER A 27 12.96 -10.33 19.97
CA SER A 27 13.15 -11.71 20.43
C SER A 27 14.60 -12.18 20.30
N ARG A 28 15.26 -11.84 19.19
CA ARG A 28 16.66 -12.19 18.92
C ARG A 28 17.63 -11.38 19.78
N ASN A 29 17.36 -10.09 19.96
CA ASN A 29 18.25 -9.19 20.70
C ASN A 29 18.20 -9.43 22.21
N HIS A 30 17.02 -9.74 22.75
CA HIS A 30 16.83 -9.89 24.20
C HIS A 30 16.71 -11.35 24.64
N GLY A 31 16.69 -12.31 23.71
CA GLY A 31 16.59 -13.74 24.01
C GLY A 31 15.26 -14.13 24.67
N VAL A 32 14.19 -13.39 24.38
CA VAL A 32 12.84 -13.60 24.94
C VAL A 32 11.95 -14.25 23.88
N GLY A 33 11.18 -15.26 24.25
CA GLY A 33 10.26 -15.93 23.32
C GLY A 33 9.08 -15.04 22.94
N LEU A 34 8.57 -15.16 21.70
CA LEU A 34 7.49 -14.31 21.17
C LEU A 34 6.24 -14.26 22.09
N ALA A 35 5.83 -15.40 22.64
CA ALA A 35 4.68 -15.47 23.56
C ALA A 35 4.87 -14.65 24.85
N GLU A 36 6.11 -14.54 25.33
CA GLU A 36 6.47 -13.75 26.51
C GLU A 36 6.52 -12.25 26.17
N ILE A 37 6.89 -11.89 24.94
CA ILE A 37 6.83 -10.50 24.45
C ILE A 37 5.37 -10.04 24.35
N GLU A 38 4.49 -10.89 23.84
CA GLU A 38 3.05 -10.60 23.72
C GLU A 38 2.39 -10.40 25.09
N SER A 39 2.70 -11.25 26.07
CA SER A 39 2.17 -11.13 27.43
C SER A 39 2.62 -9.83 28.10
N GLN A 40 3.90 -9.46 27.96
CA GLN A 40 4.46 -8.21 28.48
C GLN A 40 3.88 -6.98 27.76
N LEU A 41 3.65 -7.05 26.45
CA LEU A 41 3.02 -5.96 25.68
C LEU A 41 1.54 -5.78 26.05
N ALA A 42 0.80 -6.87 26.28
CA ALA A 42 -0.58 -6.83 26.75
C ALA A 42 -0.68 -6.24 28.16
N ALA A 43 0.20 -6.64 29.07
CA ALA A 43 0.29 -6.06 30.42
C ALA A 43 0.66 -4.57 30.37
N TYR A 44 1.56 -4.17 29.47
CA TYR A 44 1.93 -2.77 29.26
C TYR A 44 0.75 -1.94 28.73
N LYS A 45 -0.01 -2.45 27.75
CA LYS A 45 -1.22 -1.78 27.23
C LYS A 45 -2.31 -1.67 28.30
N ALA A 46 -2.52 -2.71 29.11
CA ALA A 46 -3.46 -2.68 30.24
C ALA A 46 -3.05 -1.70 31.36
N GLY A 47 -1.74 -1.49 31.55
CA GLY A 47 -1.23 -0.45 32.45
C GLY A 47 -1.33 0.97 31.86
N ALA A 48 -1.15 1.11 30.54
CA ALA A 48 -1.26 2.38 29.82
C ALA A 48 -2.71 2.91 29.75
N THR A 49 -3.71 2.02 29.79
CA THR A 49 -5.13 2.42 29.81
C THR A 49 -5.57 3.11 31.10
N ASN A 50 -4.73 3.16 32.14
CA ASN A 50 -5.04 3.92 33.37
C ASN A 50 -4.59 5.39 33.31
N ASN A 51 -3.96 5.83 32.21
CA ASN A 51 -3.52 7.23 32.02
C ASN A 51 -3.74 7.75 30.60
N GLN A 52 -4.66 7.14 29.85
CA GLN A 52 -5.14 7.68 28.58
C GLN A 52 -6.66 7.78 28.60
N SER A 53 -7.15 8.82 29.26
CA SER A 53 -8.40 9.47 28.88
C SER A 53 -8.19 10.09 27.48
N GLY A 54 -8.34 9.24 26.48
CA GLY A 54 -8.40 9.58 25.08
C GLY A 54 -9.38 8.61 24.43
N GLU A 55 -10.63 8.73 24.87
CA GLU A 55 -11.79 8.04 24.33
C GLU A 55 -11.72 8.08 22.80
N VAL A 56 -11.79 6.90 22.19
CA VAL A 56 -12.10 6.76 20.77
C VAL A 56 -13.47 7.42 20.61
N ALA A 57 -13.47 8.68 20.17
CA ALA A 57 -14.69 9.42 19.98
C ALA A 57 -15.54 8.65 18.96
N ASP A 58 -16.68 8.18 19.46
CA ASP A 58 -17.82 7.78 18.64
C ASP A 58 -18.02 8.87 17.56
N PHE A 59 -17.96 8.47 16.30
CA PHE A 59 -17.94 9.40 15.17
C PHE A 59 -19.35 9.98 14.98
N SER A 60 -19.71 10.97 15.79
CA SER A 60 -20.91 11.76 15.60
C SER A 60 -20.70 12.69 14.40
N PRO A 61 -21.48 12.56 13.31
CA PRO A 61 -21.35 13.45 12.16
C PRO A 61 -21.80 14.85 12.57
N VAL A 62 -20.84 15.69 12.97
CA VAL A 62 -21.10 17.10 13.24
C VAL A 62 -21.30 17.81 11.90
N ALA A 63 -22.46 18.43 11.70
CA ALA A 63 -22.78 19.26 10.54
C ALA A 63 -22.09 20.64 10.61
N SER A 64 -20.87 20.71 11.15
CA SER A 64 -20.08 21.94 11.15
C SER A 64 -19.35 22.03 9.80
N LYS A 65 -20.05 22.56 8.80
CA LYS A 65 -19.41 23.08 7.60
C LYS A 65 -18.83 24.44 7.97
N GLU A 66 -17.57 24.46 8.39
CA GLU A 66 -16.82 25.70 8.54
C GLU A 66 -16.78 26.43 7.19
N VAL A 67 -17.24 27.68 7.20
CA VAL A 67 -17.28 28.52 6.00
C VAL A 67 -15.85 28.96 5.77
N VAL A 68 -15.21 28.37 4.76
CA VAL A 68 -13.86 28.75 4.36
C VAL A 68 -13.90 30.21 3.94
N ASP A 69 -13.19 31.07 4.67
CA ASP A 69 -13.05 32.49 4.36
C ASP A 69 -12.17 32.65 3.12
N LEU A 70 -12.79 32.81 1.95
CA LEU A 70 -12.10 32.97 0.68
C LEU A 70 -11.33 34.30 0.60
N ASP A 71 -11.65 35.29 1.43
CA ASP A 71 -10.98 36.59 1.42
C ASP A 71 -9.56 36.51 2.04
N ASN A 72 -9.31 35.52 2.90
CA ASN A 72 -8.00 35.21 3.46
C ASN A 72 -7.28 34.05 2.74
N ALA A 73 -7.88 33.48 1.70
CA ALA A 73 -7.22 32.44 0.91
C ALA A 73 -6.04 33.07 0.14
N GLN A 74 -4.83 32.61 0.43
CA GLN A 74 -3.66 32.99 -0.37
C GLN A 74 -3.97 32.74 -1.85
N PRO A 75 -3.66 33.68 -2.76
CA PRO A 75 -3.88 33.48 -4.18
C PRO A 75 -3.11 32.23 -4.60
N MET A 76 -3.85 31.16 -4.92
CA MET A 76 -3.23 29.95 -5.44
C MET A 76 -2.49 30.37 -6.71
N ASN A 77 -1.19 30.15 -6.72
CA ASN A 77 -0.37 30.41 -7.89
C ASN A 77 -0.88 29.47 -9.01
N THR A 78 -1.70 30.01 -9.91
CA THR A 78 -2.31 29.30 -11.05
C THR A 78 -1.32 29.09 -12.19
N ALA A 79 -0.05 29.49 -12.03
CA ALA A 79 0.95 29.21 -13.02
C ALA A 79 1.26 27.71 -13.07
N PRO A 80 1.44 27.13 -14.26
CA PRO A 80 1.84 25.74 -14.40
C PRO A 80 3.19 25.54 -13.71
N LYS A 81 3.23 24.66 -12.70
CA LYS A 81 4.49 24.21 -12.10
C LYS A 81 5.17 23.20 -13.01
N TYR A 82 6.41 23.50 -13.39
CA TYR A 82 7.25 22.56 -14.10
C TYR A 82 7.59 21.37 -13.19
N ILE A 83 7.48 20.16 -13.71
CA ILE A 83 7.80 18.93 -12.99
C ILE A 83 9.15 18.43 -13.51
N ASP A 84 10.12 18.24 -12.61
CA ASP A 84 11.49 17.86 -12.98
C ASP A 84 11.59 16.46 -13.61
N ASN A 85 10.62 15.57 -13.35
CA ASN A 85 10.61 14.19 -13.83
C ASN A 85 9.27 13.80 -14.49
N PRO A 86 8.95 14.32 -15.68
CA PRO A 86 7.67 14.05 -16.35
C PRO A 86 7.50 12.57 -16.72
N ASP A 87 8.60 11.84 -16.92
CA ASP A 87 8.58 10.41 -17.31
C ASP A 87 7.95 9.48 -16.27
N LYS A 88 7.97 9.87 -14.99
CA LYS A 88 7.34 9.09 -13.91
C LYS A 88 5.81 9.10 -13.98
N TYR A 89 5.25 10.05 -14.70
CA TYR A 89 3.81 10.28 -14.81
C TYR A 89 3.26 9.89 -16.19
N ARG A 90 4.12 9.41 -17.10
CA ARG A 90 3.69 8.94 -18.42
C ARG A 90 3.05 7.56 -18.29
N LEU A 91 1.84 7.41 -18.85
CA LEU A 91 1.24 6.09 -19.07
C LEU A 91 2.24 5.24 -19.87
N ARG A 92 2.38 3.96 -19.49
CA ARG A 92 3.30 3.01 -20.15
C ARG A 92 2.74 2.52 -21.48
N TYR A 93 2.44 3.46 -22.37
CA TYR A 93 2.07 3.21 -23.75
C TYR A 93 3.32 3.42 -24.62
N ASP A 94 3.54 2.55 -25.60
CA ASP A 94 4.56 2.74 -26.63
C ASP A 94 3.95 3.54 -27.80
N PRO A 95 4.33 4.82 -27.99
CA PRO A 95 3.81 5.67 -29.06
C PRO A 95 4.39 5.38 -30.43
N SER A 96 5.37 4.48 -30.55
CA SER A 96 5.97 4.14 -31.83
C SER A 96 4.92 3.58 -32.80
N ALA A 97 5.17 3.73 -34.10
CA ALA A 97 4.32 3.15 -35.14
C ALA A 97 4.15 1.62 -34.94
N ARG A 98 5.19 0.95 -34.43
CA ARG A 98 5.17 -0.47 -34.08
C ARG A 98 4.28 -0.74 -32.85
N GLY A 99 4.34 0.11 -31.83
CA GLY A 99 3.46 0.04 -30.66
C GLY A 99 1.98 0.17 -31.07
N GLN A 100 1.67 1.12 -31.95
CA GLN A 100 0.33 1.31 -32.52
C GLN A 100 -0.13 0.10 -33.33
N SER A 101 0.74 -0.46 -34.20
CA SER A 101 0.38 -1.65 -34.97
C SER A 101 0.10 -2.86 -34.06
N ASN A 102 0.92 -3.07 -33.03
CA ASN A 102 0.72 -4.18 -32.09
C ASN A 102 -0.61 -4.04 -31.32
N GLN A 103 -0.93 -2.83 -30.88
CA GLN A 103 -2.18 -2.57 -30.17
C GLN A 103 -3.41 -2.73 -31.06
N SER A 104 -3.30 -2.39 -32.35
CA SER A 104 -4.40 -2.62 -33.32
C SER A 104 -4.72 -4.10 -33.53
N GLN A 105 -3.80 -5.01 -33.22
CA GLN A 105 -4.01 -6.45 -33.32
C GLN A 105 -4.66 -7.06 -32.06
N VAL A 106 -4.74 -6.31 -30.97
CA VAL A 106 -5.39 -6.74 -29.73
C VAL A 106 -6.90 -6.62 -29.88
N ASN A 107 -7.58 -7.77 -29.97
CA ASN A 107 -9.02 -7.86 -30.22
C ASN A 107 -9.79 -8.55 -29.08
N GLN A 108 -9.08 -9.10 -28.09
CA GLN A 108 -9.66 -9.83 -26.96
C GLN A 108 -8.93 -9.45 -25.67
N ALA A 109 -9.60 -9.65 -24.54
CA ALA A 109 -9.02 -9.50 -23.22
C ALA A 109 -9.17 -10.79 -22.42
N ILE A 110 -8.13 -11.16 -21.69
CA ILE A 110 -8.09 -12.31 -20.78
C ILE A 110 -7.55 -11.89 -19.41
N ILE A 111 -7.75 -12.73 -18.41
CA ILE A 111 -7.17 -12.55 -17.07
C ILE A 111 -6.00 -13.53 -16.93
N CYS A 112 -4.85 -13.05 -16.47
CA CYS A 112 -3.73 -13.92 -16.15
C CYS A 112 -4.11 -14.88 -15.00
N PRO A 113 -3.94 -16.21 -15.16
CA PRO A 113 -4.34 -17.16 -14.12
C PRO A 113 -3.45 -17.13 -12.88
N ALA A 114 -2.24 -16.53 -12.96
CA ALA A 114 -1.29 -16.47 -11.84
C ALA A 114 -1.44 -15.22 -10.97
N CYS A 115 -1.70 -14.06 -11.57
CA CYS A 115 -1.71 -12.77 -10.85
C CYS A 115 -2.98 -11.93 -11.06
N SER A 116 -4.00 -12.50 -11.71
CA SER A 116 -5.27 -11.84 -12.05
C SER A 116 -5.18 -10.52 -12.81
N ALA A 117 -4.02 -10.20 -13.41
CA ALA A 117 -3.85 -9.02 -14.23
C ALA A 117 -4.65 -9.13 -15.56
N PRO A 118 -5.37 -8.09 -15.98
CA PRO A 118 -6.04 -8.06 -17.29
C PRO A 118 -5.01 -7.89 -18.41
N LEU A 119 -5.11 -8.71 -19.46
CA LEU A 119 -4.20 -8.71 -20.61
C LEU A 119 -4.99 -8.64 -21.92
N GLY A 120 -4.59 -7.73 -22.80
CA GLY A 120 -5.08 -7.69 -24.18
C GLY A 120 -4.30 -8.67 -25.06
N ILE A 121 -4.99 -9.53 -25.80
CA ILE A 121 -4.39 -10.54 -26.70
C ILE A 121 -5.04 -10.51 -28.09
N PRO A 122 -4.33 -10.94 -29.15
CA PRO A 122 -4.92 -11.11 -30.47
C PRO A 122 -5.84 -12.34 -30.53
N ASN A 123 -6.74 -12.37 -31.52
CA ASN A 123 -7.64 -13.49 -31.79
C ASN A 123 -6.96 -14.58 -32.66
N VAL A 124 -5.72 -14.93 -32.30
CA VAL A 124 -4.97 -16.02 -32.93
C VAL A 124 -4.71 -17.09 -31.87
N ARG A 125 -4.92 -18.36 -32.24
CA ARG A 125 -4.74 -19.52 -31.37
C ARG A 125 -4.06 -20.66 -32.15
N PRO A 126 -3.25 -21.51 -31.51
CA PRO A 126 -2.75 -21.38 -30.14
C PRO A 126 -1.72 -20.24 -30.02
N ILE A 127 -1.70 -19.57 -28.86
CA ILE A 127 -0.79 -18.45 -28.60
C ILE A 127 -0.09 -18.60 -27.26
N LYS A 128 1.20 -18.29 -27.23
CA LYS A 128 1.98 -18.16 -26.00
C LYS A 128 1.93 -16.71 -25.51
N VAL A 129 1.40 -16.50 -24.31
CA VAL A 129 1.25 -15.18 -23.69
C VAL A 129 2.10 -15.12 -22.43
N THR A 130 2.93 -14.08 -22.34
CA THR A 130 3.75 -13.79 -21.15
C THR A 130 3.17 -12.58 -20.43
N CYS A 131 2.80 -12.75 -19.16
CA CYS A 131 2.25 -11.64 -18.38
C CYS A 131 3.36 -10.65 -17.99
N PRO A 132 3.24 -9.34 -18.29
CA PRO A 132 4.25 -8.35 -17.91
C PRO A 132 4.31 -8.09 -16.40
N GLN A 133 3.27 -8.45 -15.63
CA GLN A 133 3.19 -8.20 -14.20
C GLN A 133 3.91 -9.28 -13.37
N CYS A 134 3.74 -10.56 -13.74
CA CYS A 134 4.28 -11.69 -12.96
C CYS A 134 5.25 -12.58 -13.76
N MET A 135 5.51 -12.26 -15.03
CA MET A 135 6.37 -13.01 -15.96
C MET A 135 5.97 -14.48 -16.19
N THR A 136 4.77 -14.88 -15.77
CA THR A 136 4.27 -16.24 -16.03
C THR A 136 3.89 -16.39 -17.49
N GLU A 137 4.37 -17.47 -18.11
CA GLU A 137 4.05 -17.85 -19.47
C GLU A 137 2.88 -18.85 -19.48
N THR A 138 1.91 -18.61 -20.35
CA THR A 138 0.72 -19.46 -20.48
C THR A 138 0.36 -19.64 -21.95
N VAL A 139 -0.15 -20.81 -22.31
CA VAL A 139 -0.56 -21.11 -23.70
C VAL A 139 -2.07 -21.19 -23.76
N PHE A 140 -2.66 -20.32 -24.58
CA PHE A 140 -4.11 -20.28 -24.82
C PHE A 140 -4.42 -20.98 -26.14
N HIS A 141 -5.30 -21.98 -26.08
CA HIS A 141 -5.72 -22.79 -27.23
C HIS A 141 -7.10 -22.39 -27.76
N SER A 142 -7.92 -21.72 -26.95
CA SER A 142 -9.27 -21.24 -27.27
C SER A 142 -9.42 -19.77 -26.93
#